data_AF-A0A939FLW7-F1
#
_entry.id   AF-A0A939FLW7-F1
#
_cell.length_a   1.000
_cell.length_b   1.000
_cell.length_c   1.000
_cell.angle_alpha   90.00
_cell.angle_beta   90.00
_cell.angle_gamma   90.00
#
_symmetry.space_group_name_H-M   'P 1'
#
loop_
_entity.id
_entity.type
_entity.pdbx_description
1 polymer ?
#
loop_
_entity_poly.entity_id
_entity_poly.type
_entity_poly.pdbx_seq_one_letter_code
_entity_poly.pdbx_strand_id
1 'polypeptide(L)'
;MNARLPDVSRIALTPAAARLVRDLTARHGPLMFHQSGGCCDGSSPMCYPRGEFRTGASDVLLAELVVGEVDEPVGFWMSADQFERWRHTHLTVDVVPGRGSGFSLEAPEGVRFLIRSRLLTDHEARVLGDGNAAAGAAGLPQDEDASARESVCRRSGGPGRA
;
A
#
# COMPACT_ATOMS: atom_id res chain seq x y z
N MET A 1 10.87 31.90 3.24
CA MET A 1 12.08 31.05 3.27
C MET A 1 11.62 29.60 3.20
N ASN A 2 12.14 28.88 2.21
CA ASN A 2 11.85 27.53 1.71
C ASN A 2 10.90 26.63 2.52
N ALA A 3 9.72 26.37 1.94
CA ALA A 3 8.97 25.15 2.25
C ALA A 3 9.82 23.96 1.79
N ARG A 4 10.51 23.30 2.73
CA ARG A 4 11.13 22.01 2.49
C ARG A 4 10.00 21.06 2.08
N LEU A 5 9.97 20.67 0.80
CA LEU A 5 9.12 19.55 0.38
C LEU A 5 9.42 18.41 1.34
N PRO A 6 8.40 17.74 1.92
CA PRO A 6 8.65 16.60 2.79
C PRO A 6 9.51 15.62 2.02
N ASP A 7 10.59 15.13 2.65
CA ASP A 7 11.49 14.14 2.06
C ASP A 7 10.63 13.00 1.50
N VAL A 8 10.69 12.78 0.19
CA VAL A 8 9.82 11.82 -0.50
C VAL A 8 10.14 10.43 0.02
N SER A 9 9.20 9.84 0.76
CA SER A 9 9.29 8.49 1.29
C SER A 9 8.26 7.58 0.64
N ARG A 10 8.66 6.32 0.44
CA ARG A 10 7.79 5.27 -0.07
C ARG A 10 6.79 4.75 0.98
N ILE A 11 7.06 5.01 2.26
CA ILE A 11 6.24 4.52 3.36
C ILE A 11 6.14 5.55 4.48
N ALA A 12 4.99 5.60 5.14
CA ALA A 12 4.71 6.43 6.30
C ALA A 12 3.95 5.65 7.39
N LEU A 13 3.92 6.21 8.60
CA LEU A 13 3.10 5.73 9.71
C LEU A 13 1.94 6.70 9.95
N THR A 14 0.75 6.19 10.27
CA THR A 14 -0.28 7.03 10.90
C THR A 14 0.14 7.42 12.33
N PRO A 15 -0.41 8.50 12.91
CA PRO A 15 -0.14 8.85 14.30
C PRO A 15 -0.47 7.73 15.30
N ALA A 16 -1.51 6.93 15.01
CA ALA A 16 -1.89 5.79 15.84
C ALA A 16 -0.87 4.65 15.73
N ALA A 17 -0.42 4.31 14.51
CA ALA A 17 0.63 3.32 14.32
C ALA A 17 1.96 3.76 14.98
N ALA A 18 2.34 5.03 14.86
CA ALA A 18 3.55 5.57 15.50
C ALA A 18 3.50 5.51 17.04
N ARG A 19 2.32 5.71 17.65
CA ARG A 19 2.12 5.52 19.10
C ARG A 19 2.32 4.06 19.49
N LEU A 20 1.68 3.14 18.77
CA LEU A 20 1.82 1.71 19.05
C LEU A 20 3.26 1.23 18.89
N VAL A 21 3.98 1.71 17.87
CA VAL A 21 5.41 1.39 17.68
C VAL A 21 6.25 1.86 18.86
N ARG A 22 6.02 3.08 19.39
CA ARG A 22 6.70 3.54 20.61
C ARG A 22 6.42 2.62 21.80
N ASP A 23 5.15 2.32 22.04
CA ASP A 23 4.72 1.51 23.17
C ASP A 23 5.32 0.10 23.12
N LEU A 24 5.35 -0.51 21.92
CA LEU A 24 5.98 -1.79 21.69
C LEU A 24 7.51 -1.71 21.84
N THR A 25 8.14 -0.64 21.35
CA THR A 25 9.59 -0.47 21.47
C THR A 25 9.99 -0.36 22.95
N ALA A 26 9.24 0.40 23.74
CA ALA A 26 9.50 0.54 25.18
C ALA A 26 9.42 -0.79 25.94
N ARG A 27 8.60 -1.74 25.47
CA ARG A 27 8.44 -3.07 26.09
C ARG A 27 9.41 -4.13 25.56
N HIS A 28 9.73 -4.08 24.27
CA HIS A 28 10.40 -5.17 23.56
C HIS A 28 11.79 -4.79 23.03
N GLY A 29 12.19 -3.52 23.15
CA GLY A 29 13.41 -2.99 22.58
C GLY A 29 13.27 -2.64 21.09
N PRO A 30 14.38 -2.54 20.35
CA PRO A 30 14.37 -2.18 18.93
C PRO A 30 13.49 -3.12 18.10
N LEU A 31 12.73 -2.56 17.17
CA LEU A 31 11.74 -3.30 16.38
C LEU A 31 12.11 -3.37 14.89
N MET A 32 11.41 -4.24 14.16
CA MET A 32 11.38 -4.29 12.71
C MET A 32 10.00 -4.70 12.21
N PHE A 33 9.66 -4.29 10.99
CA PHE A 33 8.51 -4.79 10.26
C PHE A 33 8.92 -5.73 9.14
N HIS A 34 8.08 -6.71 8.84
CA HIS A 34 8.16 -7.50 7.62
C HIS A 34 6.79 -7.63 6.95
N GLN A 35 6.78 -7.46 5.62
CA GLN A 35 5.62 -7.63 4.77
C GLN A 35 5.89 -8.64 3.66
N SER A 36 5.35 -9.85 3.79
CA SER A 36 5.31 -10.84 2.71
C SER A 36 4.03 -10.74 1.87
N GLY A 37 4.04 -11.30 0.66
CA GLY A 37 2.83 -11.64 -0.09
C GLY A 37 2.44 -13.11 0.09
N GLY A 38 1.21 -13.43 0.56
CA GLY A 38 0.80 -14.82 0.83
C GLY A 38 -0.62 -14.97 1.42
N CYS A 39 -1.19 -16.19 1.34
CA CYS A 39 -2.64 -16.39 1.12
C CYS A 39 -3.57 -16.64 2.34
N CYS A 40 -3.15 -16.53 3.60
CA CYS A 40 -4.01 -16.93 4.72
C CYS A 40 -4.42 -15.84 5.73
N ASP A 41 -3.87 -14.64 5.66
CA ASP A 41 -4.26 -13.51 6.53
C ASP A 41 -4.12 -12.13 5.86
N GLY A 42 -3.70 -12.12 4.59
CA GLY A 42 -3.78 -10.96 3.70
C GLY A 42 -2.91 -9.79 4.12
N SER A 43 -1.73 -9.67 3.51
CA SER A 43 -0.96 -8.42 3.32
C SER A 43 -0.82 -7.48 4.54
N SER A 44 -0.96 -7.99 5.76
CA SER A 44 -0.71 -7.22 6.98
C SER A 44 0.78 -7.14 7.22
N PRO A 45 1.31 -5.99 7.65
CA PRO A 45 2.70 -5.89 8.03
C PRO A 45 2.81 -6.46 9.44
N MET A 46 3.78 -7.34 9.66
CA MET A 46 4.03 -7.94 10.97
C MET A 46 5.17 -7.19 11.66
N CYS A 47 5.04 -6.97 12.96
CA CYS A 47 6.00 -6.28 13.81
C CYS A 47 6.71 -7.28 14.73
N TYR A 48 8.04 -7.23 14.73
CA TYR A 48 8.93 -8.14 15.46
C TYR A 48 9.99 -7.35 16.23
N PRO A 49 10.58 -7.92 17.28
CA PRO A 49 11.88 -7.48 17.77
C PRO A 49 12.92 -7.53 16.64
N ARG A 50 13.82 -6.54 16.60
CA ARG A 50 14.83 -6.41 15.56
C ARG A 50 15.73 -7.66 15.52
N GLY A 51 15.78 -8.31 14.36
CA GLY A 51 16.60 -9.50 14.13
C GLY A 51 15.90 -10.83 14.42
N GLU A 52 14.67 -10.83 14.94
CA GLU A 52 13.91 -12.07 15.18
C GLU A 52 13.39 -12.66 13.87
N PHE A 53 12.94 -11.81 12.95
CA PHE A 53 12.68 -12.23 11.57
C PHE A 53 13.97 -12.19 10.76
N ARG A 54 14.35 -13.33 10.17
CA ARG A 54 15.55 -13.44 9.32
C ARG A 54 15.25 -12.94 7.92
N THR A 55 15.74 -11.74 7.59
CA THR A 55 15.71 -11.23 6.21
C THR A 55 16.87 -11.78 5.39
N GLY A 56 16.69 -11.85 4.08
CA GLY A 56 17.71 -12.32 3.15
C GLY A 56 17.65 -11.63 1.78
N ALA A 57 18.28 -12.25 0.77
CA ALA A 57 18.33 -11.70 -0.58
C ALA A 57 16.96 -11.57 -1.26
N SER A 58 15.94 -12.25 -0.73
CA SER A 58 14.55 -12.17 -1.20
C SER A 58 13.72 -11.11 -0.48
N ASP A 59 14.34 -10.27 0.36
CA ASP A 59 13.69 -9.18 1.08
C ASP A 59 14.35 -7.84 0.75
N VAL A 60 13.51 -6.82 0.60
CA VAL A 60 13.90 -5.44 0.30
C VAL A 60 13.66 -4.61 1.55
N LEU A 61 14.70 -3.91 2.03
CA LEU A 61 14.54 -2.86 3.03
C LEU A 61 13.87 -1.66 2.35
N LEU A 62 12.60 -1.44 2.66
CA LEU A 62 11.79 -0.40 2.03
C LEU A 62 12.11 0.98 2.60
N ALA A 63 12.29 1.07 3.91
CA ALA A 63 12.68 2.27 4.62
C ALA A 63 13.16 1.94 6.04
N GLU A 64 13.92 2.88 6.60
CA GLU A 64 14.15 3.00 8.03
C GLU A 64 13.22 4.06 8.59
N LEU A 65 12.21 3.63 9.34
CA LEU A 65 11.16 4.51 9.87
C LEU A 65 11.67 5.22 11.12
N VAL A 66 11.82 6.54 11.03
CA VAL A 66 12.12 7.38 12.20
C VAL A 66 10.82 7.65 12.94
N VAL A 67 10.72 7.16 14.17
CA VAL A 67 9.57 7.38 15.06
C VAL A 67 10.03 8.22 16.23
N GLY A 68 9.31 9.30 16.55
CA GLY A 68 9.67 10.12 17.71
C GLY A 68 9.70 9.28 18.98
N GLU A 69 10.61 9.60 19.92
CA GLU A 69 10.80 8.87 21.19
C GLU A 69 11.25 7.40 21.02
N VAL A 70 11.67 7.01 19.82
CA VAL A 70 12.37 5.75 19.54
C VAL A 70 13.79 6.14 19.11
N ASP A 71 14.80 5.64 19.84
CA ASP A 71 16.19 6.02 19.60
C ASP A 71 16.72 5.47 18.27
N GLU A 72 16.42 4.22 17.94
CA GLU A 72 16.80 3.60 16.67
C GLU A 72 15.68 3.60 15.62
N PRO A 73 16.01 3.80 14.33
CA PRO A 73 15.04 3.63 13.26
C PRO A 73 14.46 2.21 13.21
N VAL A 74 13.18 2.10 12.90
CA VAL A 74 12.47 0.82 12.75
C VAL A 74 12.51 0.41 11.28
N GLY A 75 13.27 -0.64 10.96
CA GLY A 75 13.40 -1.12 9.59
C GLY A 75 12.10 -1.75 9.09
N PHE A 76 11.61 -1.34 7.91
CA PHE A 76 10.46 -1.95 7.24
C PHE A 76 10.93 -2.76 6.04
N TRP A 77 10.75 -4.07 6.12
CA TRP A 77 11.16 -5.02 5.08
C TRP A 77 9.94 -5.54 4.32
N MET A 78 10.14 -5.84 3.03
CA MET A 78 9.12 -6.41 2.16
C MET A 78 9.72 -7.50 1.30
N SER A 79 9.01 -8.62 1.09
CA SER A 79 9.48 -9.64 0.16
C SER A 79 9.60 -9.07 -1.26
N ALA A 80 10.65 -9.41 -2.00
CA ALA A 80 10.95 -8.85 -3.33
C ALA A 80 9.76 -8.96 -4.30
N ASP A 81 9.06 -10.10 -4.34
CA ASP A 81 7.87 -10.29 -5.18
C ASP A 81 6.72 -9.35 -4.82
N GLN A 82 6.59 -9.03 -3.53
CA GLN A 82 5.56 -8.12 -3.03
C GLN A 82 5.94 -6.68 -3.33
N PHE A 83 7.23 -6.35 -3.20
CA PHE A 83 7.78 -5.06 -3.58
C PHE A 83 7.56 -4.80 -5.07
N GLU A 84 7.82 -5.75 -5.96
CA GLU A 84 7.63 -5.56 -7.41
C GLU A 84 6.16 -5.23 -7.75
N ARG A 85 5.20 -5.80 -7.02
CA ARG A 85 3.77 -5.47 -7.20
C ARG A 85 3.42 -4.07 -6.69
N TRP A 86 4.10 -3.57 -5.66
CA TRP A 86 3.74 -2.36 -4.93
C TRP A 86 4.72 -1.20 -5.13
N ARG A 87 5.75 -1.37 -5.95
CA ARG A 87 6.76 -0.34 -6.22
C ARG A 87 6.17 0.96 -6.76
N HIS A 88 4.99 0.94 -7.37
CA HIS A 88 4.32 2.14 -7.86
C HIS A 88 3.40 2.80 -6.83
N THR A 89 3.47 2.39 -5.56
CA THR A 89 2.58 2.85 -4.49
C THR A 89 3.35 3.48 -3.34
N HIS A 90 2.73 4.49 -2.73
CA HIS A 90 3.07 4.94 -1.38
C HIS A 90 2.26 4.12 -0.38
N LEU A 91 2.95 3.58 0.62
CA LEU A 91 2.35 2.79 1.68
C LEU A 91 2.18 3.61 2.95
N THR A 92 1.09 3.37 3.67
CA THR A 92 0.87 3.94 5.00
C THR A 92 0.53 2.81 5.95
N VAL A 93 1.37 2.59 6.94
CA VAL A 93 1.10 1.67 8.03
C VAL A 93 0.13 2.35 8.99
N ASP A 94 -1.01 1.70 9.18
CA ASP A 94 -2.05 2.11 10.12
C ASP A 94 -2.29 1.01 11.16
N VAL A 95 -3.09 1.30 12.17
CA VAL A 95 -3.52 0.34 13.19
C VAL A 95 -5.05 0.34 13.29
N VAL A 96 -5.64 -0.84 13.33
CA VAL A 96 -7.09 -1.01 13.48
C VAL A 96 -7.39 -2.06 14.56
N PRO A 97 -8.54 -1.99 15.24
CA PRO A 97 -9.00 -3.08 16.11
C PRO A 97 -9.13 -4.37 15.32
N GLY A 98 -8.71 -5.49 15.91
CA GLY A 98 -8.81 -6.79 15.27
C GLY A 98 -7.70 -7.74 15.70
N ARG A 99 -7.88 -9.01 15.35
CA ARG A 99 -6.89 -10.04 15.64
C ARG A 99 -5.69 -9.89 14.70
N GLY A 100 -4.54 -9.52 15.25
CA GLY A 100 -3.25 -9.61 14.54
C GLY A 100 -2.82 -11.05 14.30
N SER A 101 -1.77 -11.22 13.50
CA SER A 101 -1.07 -12.51 13.39
C SER A 101 -0.52 -12.89 14.76
N GLY A 102 -0.62 -14.16 15.16
CA GLY A 102 -0.11 -14.64 16.46
C GLY A 102 1.40 -14.48 16.63
N PHE A 103 2.12 -14.16 15.55
CA PHE A 103 3.56 -13.90 15.55
C PHE A 103 3.91 -12.40 15.65
N SER A 104 2.93 -11.51 15.53
CA SER A 104 3.15 -10.06 15.55
C SER A 104 3.00 -9.51 16.98
N LEU A 105 3.88 -8.60 17.39
CA LEU A 105 3.96 -8.11 18.77
C LEU A 105 2.70 -7.40 19.26
N GLU A 106 1.91 -6.79 18.38
CA GLU A 106 0.67 -6.09 18.76
C GLU A 106 -0.52 -7.02 19.01
N ALA A 107 -0.41 -8.30 18.66
CA ALA A 107 -1.54 -9.24 18.76
C ALA A 107 -2.18 -9.33 20.16
N PRO A 108 -1.43 -9.30 21.29
CA PRO A 108 -2.00 -9.27 22.63
C PRO A 108 -2.77 -7.98 22.96
N GLU A 109 -2.55 -6.90 22.22
CA GLU A 109 -3.19 -5.59 22.43
C GLU A 109 -4.59 -5.52 21.77
N GLY A 110 -5.04 -6.59 21.11
CA GLY A 110 -6.35 -6.65 20.44
C GLY A 110 -6.45 -5.78 19.19
N VAL A 111 -5.32 -5.36 18.64
CA VAL A 111 -5.21 -4.58 17.40
C VAL A 111 -4.33 -5.32 16.39
N ARG A 112 -4.32 -4.82 15.15
CA ARG A 112 -3.41 -5.26 14.10
C ARG A 112 -2.92 -4.09 13.27
N PHE A 113 -1.71 -4.20 12.75
CA PHE A 113 -1.28 -3.28 11.70
C PHE A 113 -1.98 -3.57 10.36
N LEU A 114 -2.20 -2.50 9.59
CA LEU A 114 -2.85 -2.51 8.29
C LEU A 114 -2.05 -1.63 7.31
N ILE A 115 -1.76 -2.15 6.12
CA ILE A 115 -1.26 -1.30 5.03
C ILE A 115 -2.43 -0.64 4.30
N ARG A 116 -2.39 0.68 4.21
CA ARG A 116 -3.13 1.47 3.22
C ARG A 116 -2.19 1.85 2.09
N SER A 117 -2.69 1.92 0.87
CA SER A 117 -1.88 2.27 -0.29
C SER A 117 -2.56 3.32 -1.15
N ARG A 118 -1.74 4.13 -1.82
CA ARG A 118 -2.13 5.01 -2.91
C ARG A 118 -1.05 4.94 -3.99
N LEU A 119 -1.40 5.28 -5.23
CA LEU A 119 -0.38 5.45 -6.27
C LEU A 119 0.58 6.60 -5.90
N LEU A 120 1.83 6.44 -6.32
CA LEU A 120 2.79 7.55 -6.29
C LEU A 120 2.32 8.65 -7.25
N THR A 121 2.54 9.89 -6.84
CA THR A 121 2.43 11.04 -7.76
C THR A 121 3.60 11.03 -8.74
N ASP A 122 3.47 11.72 -9.87
CA ASP A 122 4.56 11.86 -10.85
C ASP A 122 5.85 12.39 -10.24
N HIS A 123 5.74 13.30 -9.26
CA HIS A 123 6.91 13.81 -8.56
C HIS A 123 7.57 12.71 -7.72
N GLU A 124 6.79 11.98 -6.93
CA GLU A 124 7.31 10.91 -6.08
C GLU A 124 7.91 9.77 -6.90
N ALA A 125 7.27 9.37 -8.00
CA ALA A 125 7.77 8.33 -8.90
C ALA A 125 9.13 8.71 -9.51
N ARG A 126 9.30 9.97 -9.93
CA ARG A 126 10.59 10.47 -10.44
C ARG A 126 11.68 10.46 -9.38
N VAL A 127 11.37 10.89 -8.15
CA VAL A 127 12.35 10.95 -7.04
C VAL A 127 12.75 9.54 -6.59
N LEU A 128 11.80 8.61 -6.52
CA LEU A 128 12.01 7.25 -6.03
C LEU A 128 12.56 6.27 -7.08
N GLY A 129 12.85 6.74 -8.30
CA GLY A 129 13.42 5.92 -9.37
C GLY A 129 12.43 4.96 -10.03
N ASP A 130 11.12 5.18 -9.85
CA ASP A 130 10.08 4.44 -10.56
C ASP A 130 9.84 5.06 -11.92
N GLY A 131 10.82 4.91 -12.80
CA GLY A 131 10.88 5.47 -14.16
C GLY A 131 9.83 4.95 -15.13
N ASN A 132 8.54 5.14 -14.82
CA ASN A 132 7.48 5.26 -15.81
C ASN A 132 6.57 6.44 -15.44
N ALA A 133 7.08 7.66 -15.65
CA ALA A 133 6.26 8.86 -15.58
C ALA A 133 5.45 8.97 -16.88
N ALA A 134 4.15 8.70 -16.78
CA ALA A 134 3.09 9.02 -17.74
C ALA A 134 3.24 8.49 -19.20
N ALA A 135 2.49 7.41 -19.49
CA ALA A 135 1.84 7.24 -20.79
C ALA A 135 0.38 6.82 -20.56
N GLY A 136 -0.54 7.80 -20.56
CA GLY A 136 -1.99 7.52 -20.57
C GLY A 136 -2.91 8.62 -20.01
N ALA A 137 -2.99 9.77 -20.71
CA ALA A 137 -4.12 10.72 -20.83
C ALA A 137 -4.88 11.16 -19.55
N ALA A 138 -4.77 12.41 -19.08
CA ALA A 138 -5.39 13.61 -19.65
C ALA A 138 -6.88 13.43 -20.04
N GLY A 139 -7.76 13.88 -19.14
CA GLY A 139 -9.09 14.48 -19.40
C GLY A 139 -10.09 13.75 -20.29
N LEU A 140 -11.15 13.18 -19.69
CA LEU A 140 -12.44 13.11 -20.37
C LEU A 140 -13.24 14.38 -20.02
N PRO A 141 -13.56 15.25 -20.99
CA PRO A 141 -14.70 16.15 -20.86
C PRO A 141 -15.99 15.33 -20.96
N GLN A 142 -16.95 15.67 -20.10
CA GLN A 142 -18.34 15.28 -20.28
C GLN A 142 -18.94 16.19 -21.34
N ASP A 143 -19.51 15.61 -22.39
CA ASP A 143 -20.65 16.20 -23.08
C ASP A 143 -21.44 15.11 -23.82
N GLU A 144 -22.77 15.21 -23.65
CA GLU A 144 -23.83 14.46 -24.31
C GLU A 144 -23.90 14.83 -25.81
N ASP A 145 -24.09 13.85 -26.70
CA ASP A 145 -25.15 13.89 -27.71
C ASP A 145 -25.40 12.48 -28.28
N ALA A 146 -26.64 12.29 -28.66
CA ALA A 146 -27.33 11.08 -28.96
C ALA A 146 -27.08 10.56 -30.38
N SER A 147 -27.56 9.32 -30.53
CA SER A 147 -28.33 8.84 -31.67
C SER A 147 -27.62 8.09 -32.79
N ALA A 148 -28.33 7.01 -33.17
CA ALA A 148 -28.31 6.24 -34.40
C ALA A 148 -27.24 5.13 -34.50
N ARG A 149 -27.54 3.88 -34.86
CA ARG A 149 -28.77 3.21 -35.32
C ARG A 149 -28.48 1.69 -35.31
N GLU A 150 -29.55 0.91 -35.58
CA GLU A 150 -29.61 -0.55 -35.79
C GLU A 150 -29.87 -1.36 -34.51
N SER A 151 -30.92 -2.18 -34.39
CA SER A 151 -31.56 -2.98 -35.43
C SER A 151 -33.06 -3.19 -35.18
N VAL A 152 -33.77 -3.29 -36.30
CA VAL A 152 -35.21 -3.34 -36.49
C VAL A 152 -35.85 -4.57 -35.85
N CYS A 153 -36.85 -4.34 -34.99
CA CYS A 153 -37.84 -5.34 -34.61
C CYS A 153 -39.21 -4.85 -35.10
N ARG A 154 -39.63 -5.25 -36.31
CA ARG A 154 -41.03 -5.12 -36.75
C ARG A 154 -41.52 -6.41 -37.39
N ARG A 155 -42.49 -7.00 -36.71
CA ARG A 155 -43.47 -7.97 -37.23
C ARG A 155 -44.22 -7.35 -38.40
N SER A 156 -44.56 -8.13 -39.43
CA SER A 156 -45.94 -8.48 -39.81
C SER A 156 -46.04 -9.05 -41.24
N GLY A 157 -46.78 -10.15 -41.37
CA GLY A 157 -47.77 -10.43 -42.43
C GLY A 157 -47.31 -10.70 -43.88
N GLY A 158 -47.71 -11.85 -44.42
CA GLY A 158 -47.61 -12.22 -45.86
C GLY A 158 -48.45 -11.35 -46.81
N PRO A 159 -48.68 -11.72 -48.10
CA PRO A 159 -49.19 -13.03 -48.52
C PRO A 159 -48.66 -13.60 -49.87
N GLY A 160 -49.00 -14.86 -50.17
CA GLY A 160 -49.56 -15.24 -51.48
C GLY A 160 -48.66 -15.83 -52.58
N ARG A 161 -48.89 -17.14 -52.84
CA ARG A 161 -48.99 -17.83 -54.14
C ARG A 161 -47.79 -17.86 -55.11
N ALA A 162 -47.30 -19.08 -55.37
CA ALA A 162 -47.41 -19.75 -56.66
C ALA A 162 -47.43 -21.28 -56.42
#